data_AF-A0A8E2ARI8-F1
#
_entry.id   AF-A0A8E2ARI8-F1
#
_cell.length_a   1.000
_cell.length_b   1.000
_cell.length_c   1.000
_cell.angle_alpha   90.00
_cell.angle_beta   90.00
_cell.angle_gamma   90.00
#
_symmetry.space_group_name_H-M   'P 1'
#
loop_
_entity.id
_entity.type
_entity.pdbx_description
1 polymer ?
#
loop_
_entity_poly.entity_id
_entity_poly.type
_entity_poly.pdbx_seq_one_letter_code
_entity_poly.pdbx_strand_id
1 'polypeptide(L)'
;MSKTTRPSSISELAALTLKEVQWNPEKGFKHWVLVADKAGSTGRKCLAERDYERAFVEYGKASIIVLKKLPTHPDYERYLTTEQRRNMRLVSHI
;
A
#
# COMPACT_ATOMS: atom_id res chain seq x y z
N MET A 1 9.28 30.11 -6.72
CA MET A 1 8.27 29.94 -7.79
C MET A 1 7.30 28.85 -7.34
N SER A 2 6.11 29.21 -6.86
CA SER A 2 5.06 28.23 -6.61
C SER A 2 4.64 27.65 -7.95
N LYS A 3 4.94 26.38 -8.19
CA LYS A 3 4.48 25.69 -9.39
C LYS A 3 2.96 25.59 -9.24
N THR A 4 2.22 26.49 -9.89
CA THR A 4 0.75 26.41 -10.02
C THR A 4 0.43 25.26 -10.98
N THR A 5 0.79 24.06 -10.56
CA THR A 5 0.48 22.83 -11.25
C THR A 5 -0.92 22.46 -10.77
N ARG A 6 -1.83 22.19 -11.70
CA ARG A 6 -3.13 21.64 -11.33
C ARG A 6 -2.92 20.44 -10.39
N PRO A 7 -3.83 20.19 -9.43
CA PRO A 7 -3.81 18.96 -8.66
C PRO A 7 -3.71 17.73 -9.58
N SER A 8 -3.00 16.72 -9.11
CA SER A 8 -2.89 15.45 -9.81
C SER A 8 -4.28 14.83 -9.95
N SER A 9 -4.60 14.32 -11.13
CA SER A 9 -5.82 13.52 -11.33
C SER A 9 -5.71 12.19 -10.58
N ILE A 10 -6.85 11.57 -10.28
CA ILE A 10 -6.89 10.25 -9.63
C ILE A 10 -6.08 9.21 -10.43
N SER A 11 -6.17 9.25 -11.76
CA SER A 11 -5.40 8.34 -12.63
C SER A 11 -3.89 8.56 -12.53
N GLU A 12 -3.45 9.83 -12.41
CA GLU A 12 -2.03 10.15 -12.21
C GLU A 12 -1.53 9.69 -10.84
N LEU A 13 -2.34 9.88 -9.78
CA LEU A 13 -2.03 9.40 -8.44
C LEU A 13 -1.99 7.85 -8.39
N ALA A 14 -2.90 7.17 -9.08
CA ALA A 14 -2.89 5.72 -9.19
C ALA A 14 -1.65 5.21 -9.93
N ALA A 15 -1.26 5.86 -11.04
CA ALA A 15 -0.04 5.53 -11.77
C ALA A 15 1.21 5.76 -10.90
N LEU A 16 1.26 6.86 -10.14
CA LEU A 16 2.34 7.15 -9.19
C LEU A 16 2.41 6.07 -8.09
N THR A 17 1.27 5.68 -7.55
CA THR A 17 1.16 4.61 -6.55
C THR A 17 1.76 3.31 -7.08
N LEU A 18 1.37 2.88 -8.29
CA LEU A 18 1.88 1.66 -8.92
C LEU A 18 3.39 1.72 -9.14
N LYS A 19 3.91 2.89 -9.52
CA LYS A 19 5.35 3.12 -9.72
C LYS A 19 6.14 3.05 -8.41
N GLU A 20 5.56 3.52 -7.29
CA GLU A 20 6.24 3.53 -5.98
C GLU A 20 6.25 2.15 -5.28
N VAL A 21 5.36 1.23 -5.64
CA VAL A 21 5.36 -0.14 -5.09
C VAL A 21 6.46 -0.97 -5.76
N GLN A 22 7.67 -0.89 -5.23
CA GLN A 22 8.84 -1.65 -5.70
C GLN A 22 8.88 -3.08 -5.12
N TRP A 23 7.83 -3.86 -5.38
CA TRP A 23 7.71 -5.23 -4.88
C TRP A 23 8.88 -6.12 -5.37
N ASN A 24 9.50 -6.83 -4.43
CA ASN A 24 10.50 -7.87 -4.68
C ASN A 24 10.17 -9.11 -3.83
N PRO A 25 9.75 -10.24 -4.44
CA PRO A 25 9.37 -11.46 -3.72
C PRO A 25 10.53 -12.18 -3.04
N GLU A 26 11.79 -11.84 -3.35
CA GLU A 26 12.97 -12.39 -2.65
C GLU A 26 13.14 -11.81 -1.24
N LYS A 27 12.55 -10.64 -0.96
CA LYS A 27 12.53 -10.09 0.39
C LYS A 27 11.48 -10.81 1.22
N GLY A 28 11.85 -11.19 2.44
CA GLY A 28 11.01 -12.01 3.30
C GLY A 28 9.64 -11.41 3.61
N PHE A 29 8.67 -12.28 3.88
CA PHE A 29 7.27 -11.91 4.10
C PHE A 29 7.07 -10.79 5.12
N LYS A 30 7.74 -10.90 6.29
CA LYS A 30 7.66 -9.91 7.38
C LYS A 30 8.16 -8.53 6.94
N HIS A 31 9.14 -8.46 6.03
CA HIS A 31 9.61 -7.19 5.49
C HIS A 31 8.47 -6.45 4.80
N TRP A 32 7.71 -7.15 3.95
CA TRP A 32 6.61 -6.54 3.21
C TRP A 32 5.41 -6.18 4.08
N VAL A 33 5.14 -6.94 5.14
CA VAL A 33 4.16 -6.55 6.16
C VAL A 33 4.56 -5.22 6.81
N LEU A 34 5.83 -5.06 7.20
CA LEU A 34 6.33 -3.82 7.78
C LEU A 34 6.29 -2.65 6.79
N VAL A 35 6.59 -2.89 5.51
CA VAL A 35 6.49 -1.85 4.47
C VAL A 35 5.04 -1.38 4.30
N ALA A 36 4.07 -2.31 4.27
CA ALA A 36 2.65 -1.97 4.18
C ALA A 36 2.17 -1.18 5.40
N ASP A 37 2.54 -1.60 6.61
CA ASP A 37 2.17 -0.90 7.85
C ASP A 37 2.78 0.50 7.91
N LYS A 38 4.05 0.64 7.52
CA LYS A 38 4.71 1.94 7.41
C LYS A 38 4.02 2.85 6.40
N ALA A 39 3.61 2.33 5.25
CA ALA A 39 2.86 3.08 4.25
C ALA A 39 1.51 3.55 4.82
N GLY A 40 0.75 2.67 5.48
CA GLY A 40 -0.51 3.03 6.15
C GLY A 40 -0.35 4.09 7.25
N SER A 41 0.71 3.98 8.05
CA SER A 41 1.06 4.98 9.07
C SER A 41 1.45 6.33 8.46
N THR A 42 2.20 6.32 7.35
CA THR A 42 2.58 7.53 6.62
C THR A 42 1.35 8.18 5.99
N GLY A 43 0.43 7.41 5.42
CA GLY A 43 -0.85 7.91 4.88
C GLY A 43 -1.68 8.62 5.94
N ARG A 44 -1.76 8.07 7.17
CA ARG A 44 -2.43 8.74 8.31
C ARG A 44 -1.79 10.07 8.66
N LYS A 45 -0.46 10.13 8.68
CA LYS A 45 0.29 11.36 8.95
C LYS A 45 0.02 12.42 7.87
N CYS A 46 0.13 12.07 6.60
CA CYS A 46 -0.15 13.00 5.49
C CYS A 46 -1.59 13.51 5.53
N LEU A 47 -2.55 12.64 5.87
CA LEU A 47 -3.95 13.05 6.02
C LEU A 47 -4.12 14.09 7.14
N ALA A 48 -3.46 13.89 8.28
CA ALA A 48 -3.48 14.86 9.39
C ALA A 48 -2.84 16.21 9.00
N GLU A 49 -1.82 16.18 8.14
CA GLU A 49 -1.13 17.35 7.59
C GLU A 49 -1.89 17.98 6.40
N ARG A 50 -3.04 17.44 6.01
CA ARG A 50 -3.85 17.84 4.83
C ARG A 50 -3.12 17.66 3.48
N ASP A 51 -2.08 16.83 3.45
CA ASP A 51 -1.45 16.38 2.20
C ASP A 51 -2.22 15.18 1.64
N TYR A 52 -3.35 15.48 0.99
CA TYR A 52 -4.27 14.47 0.49
C TYR A 52 -3.72 13.66 -0.68
N GLU A 53 -2.93 14.28 -1.56
CA GLU A 53 -2.30 13.57 -2.69
C GLU A 53 -1.30 12.54 -2.17
N ARG A 54 -0.46 12.90 -1.20
CA ARG A 54 0.47 11.94 -0.60
C ARG A 54 -0.26 10.89 0.22
N ALA A 55 -1.29 11.26 0.97
CA ALA A 55 -2.11 10.32 1.72
C ALA A 55 -2.71 9.25 0.79
N PHE A 56 -3.24 9.65 -0.37
CA PHE A 56 -3.75 8.72 -1.39
C PHE A 56 -2.68 7.73 -1.83
N VAL A 57 -1.48 8.21 -2.18
CA VAL A 57 -0.39 7.37 -2.66
C VAL A 57 0.07 6.37 -1.60
N GLU A 58 0.21 6.80 -0.34
CA GLU A 58 0.67 5.93 0.75
C GLU A 58 -0.37 4.87 1.14
N TYR A 59 -1.65 5.23 1.19
CA TYR A 59 -2.71 4.24 1.37
C TYR A 59 -2.80 3.28 0.19
N GLY A 60 -2.69 3.77 -1.04
CA GLY A 60 -2.66 2.95 -2.24
C GLY A 60 -1.51 1.93 -2.21
N LYS A 61 -0.32 2.33 -1.77
CA LYS A 61 0.83 1.43 -1.57
C LYS A 61 0.52 0.33 -0.57
N ALA A 62 -0.01 0.69 0.60
CA ALA A 62 -0.40 -0.28 1.63
C ALA A 62 -1.42 -1.29 1.08
N SER A 63 -2.47 -0.82 0.40
CA SER A 63 -3.51 -1.67 -0.19
C SER A 63 -2.96 -2.60 -1.26
N ILE A 64 -2.13 -2.12 -2.19
CA ILE A 64 -1.53 -2.98 -3.21
C ILE A 64 -0.65 -4.06 -2.58
N ILE A 65 0.17 -3.71 -1.58
CA ILE A 65 1.04 -4.68 -0.94
C ILE A 65 0.19 -5.74 -0.23
N VAL A 66 -0.77 -5.35 0.61
CA VAL A 66 -1.56 -6.30 1.42
C VAL A 66 -2.51 -7.14 0.59
N LEU A 67 -3.21 -6.54 -0.37
CA LEU A 67 -4.31 -7.19 -1.08
C LEU A 67 -3.86 -7.91 -2.34
N LYS A 68 -2.82 -7.41 -3.00
CA LYS A 68 -2.39 -7.93 -4.30
C LYS A 68 -1.05 -8.66 -4.25
N LYS A 69 -0.10 -8.22 -3.41
CA LYS A 69 1.27 -8.76 -3.45
C LYS A 69 1.55 -9.81 -2.38
N LEU A 70 1.21 -9.54 -1.12
CA LEU A 70 1.40 -10.51 -0.03
C LEU A 70 0.74 -11.87 -0.33
N PRO A 71 -0.49 -11.96 -0.88
CA PRO A 71 -1.11 -13.24 -1.22
C PRO A 71 -0.35 -14.08 -2.24
N THR A 72 0.55 -13.45 -3.02
CA THR A 72 1.41 -14.14 -4.00
C THR A 72 2.80 -14.51 -3.45
N HIS A 73 3.11 -14.13 -2.20
CA HIS A 73 4.41 -14.39 -1.60
C HIS A 73 4.56 -15.88 -1.22
N PRO A 74 5.72 -16.53 -1.45
CA PRO A 74 5.90 -17.96 -1.16
C PRO A 74 5.56 -18.35 0.28
N ASP A 75 5.98 -17.52 1.24
CA ASP A 75 5.69 -17.77 2.66
C ASP A 75 4.33 -17.25 3.16
N TYR A 76 3.41 -16.82 2.28
CA TYR A 76 2.11 -16.29 2.69
C TYR A 76 1.32 -17.27 3.57
N GLU A 77 1.31 -18.54 3.17
CA GLU A 77 0.64 -19.62 3.89
C GLU A 77 1.38 -20.04 5.18
N ARG A 78 2.69 -19.74 5.27
CA ARG A 78 3.57 -20.16 6.37
C ARG A 78 3.55 -19.19 7.55
N TYR A 79 3.45 -17.88 7.31
CA TYR A 79 3.55 -16.86 8.36
C TYR A 79 2.22 -16.36 8.92
N LEU A 80 1.10 -16.68 8.26
CA LEU A 80 -0.20 -16.14 8.63
C LEU A 80 -1.14 -17.25 9.10
N THR A 81 -1.73 -17.03 10.27
CA THR A 81 -2.86 -17.84 10.75
C THR A 81 -4.02 -17.76 9.77
N THR A 82 -4.90 -18.77 9.79
CA THR A 82 -6.12 -18.82 8.97
C THR A 82 -6.96 -17.55 9.11
N GLU A 83 -7.02 -16.98 10.32
CA GLU A 83 -7.79 -15.76 10.61
C GLU A 83 -7.14 -14.50 10.03
N GLN A 84 -5.81 -14.36 10.13
CA GLN A 84 -5.09 -13.26 9.49
C GLN A 84 -5.26 -13.31 7.96
N ARG A 85 -5.20 -14.50 7.36
CA ARG A 85 -5.48 -14.73 5.93
C ARG A 85 -6.92 -14.36 5.56
N ARG A 86 -7.90 -14.72 6.39
CA ARG A 86 -9.31 -14.35 6.19
C ARG A 86 -9.48 -12.83 6.18
N ASN A 87 -8.86 -12.12 7.12
CA ASN A 87 -8.96 -10.66 7.20
C ASN A 87 -8.35 -9.94 5.98
N MET A 88 -7.29 -10.49 5.36
CA MET A 88 -6.76 -9.94 4.12
C MET A 88 -7.61 -10.27 2.88
N ARG A 89 -8.30 -11.43 2.86
CA ARG A 89 -9.23 -11.80 1.78
C ARG A 89 -10.58 -11.07 1.84
N LEU A 90 -11.03 -10.64 3.02
CA LEU A 90 -12.29 -9.89 3.16
C LEU A 90 -12.25 -8.49 2.56
N VAL A 91 -11.06 -7.92 2.36
CA VAL A 91 -10.88 -6.61 1.70
C VAL A 91 -10.83 -6.75 0.17
N SER A 92 -10.70 -7.97 -0.38
CA SER A 92 -10.69 -8.22 -1.84
C SER A 92 -12.07 -8.54 -2.44
N HIS A 93 -13.15 -8.45 -1.66
CA HIS A 93 -14.53 -8.75 -2.10
C HIS A 93 -15.50 -7.58 -1.90
N ILE A 94 -14.99 -6.34 -1.93
CA ILE A 94 -15.81 -5.12 -1.96
C ILE A 94 -15.57 -4.41 -3.28
#